data_AF-A0A090CVU5-F1
#
_entry.id   AF-A0A090CVU5-F1
#
_cell.length_a   1.000
_cell.length_b   1.000
_cell.length_c   1.000
_cell.angle_alpha   90.00
_cell.angle_beta   90.00
_cell.angle_gamma   90.00
#
_symmetry.space_group_name_H-M   'P 1'
#
loop_
_entity.id
_entity.type
_entity.pdbx_description
1 polymer ?
#
loop_
_entity_poly.entity_id
_entity_poly.type
_entity_poly.pdbx_seq_one_letter_code
_entity_poly.pdbx_strand_id
1 'polypeptide(L)'
;MWPRSQAGPTGPTNTNVTVDYQLTWPGPSHLLERAAMIGELKQPAVIIPEEWTTNRNPSTTTQRLQREMRGKIRISLPVPQVFVFDSVHLLLWQFRAQNRDQIRNEACHVDCCVIPRYYISEDQCTIQYALYRLAWRGWARLSATLAGQNSTRMPLAVALDGIPRAYEWWSGTPLWETAHGRYEFVHPNGWKRQFVRQGTDGYWIWVDDGGNYSNGVLVCDTGNCLQ
;
A
#
# COMPACT_ATOMS: atom_id res chain seq x y z
N MET A 1 -27.98 -14.10 -17.39
CA MET A 1 -27.53 -14.01 -16.00
C MET A 1 -26.02 -14.21 -16.01
N TRP A 2 -25.22 -13.15 -15.84
CA TRP A 2 -23.76 -13.24 -15.97
C TRP A 2 -23.18 -13.86 -14.69
N PRO A 3 -22.23 -14.81 -14.78
CA PRO A 3 -21.62 -15.41 -13.60
C PRO A 3 -20.82 -14.34 -12.84
N ARG A 4 -21.08 -14.25 -11.51
CA ARG A 4 -20.29 -13.41 -10.60
C ARG A 4 -18.90 -14.03 -10.44
N SER A 5 -17.86 -13.22 -10.63
CA SER A 5 -16.48 -13.60 -10.33
C SER A 5 -16.35 -13.99 -8.85
N GLN A 6 -16.06 -15.26 -8.57
CA GLN A 6 -15.66 -15.73 -7.24
C GLN A 6 -14.15 -15.54 -7.08
N ALA A 7 -13.70 -14.33 -6.77
CA ALA A 7 -12.35 -14.09 -6.29
C ALA A 7 -12.38 -14.00 -4.76
N GLY A 8 -12.50 -15.15 -4.09
CA GLY A 8 -12.29 -15.29 -2.65
C GLY A 8 -10.90 -15.85 -2.35
N PRO A 9 -10.29 -15.55 -1.20
CA PRO A 9 -8.97 -16.08 -0.84
C PRO A 9 -9.01 -17.61 -0.73
N THR A 10 -7.95 -18.28 -1.20
CA THR A 10 -7.75 -19.72 -0.99
C THR A 10 -7.34 -19.98 0.46
N GLY A 11 -8.32 -20.14 1.35
CA GLY A 11 -8.09 -20.55 2.75
C GLY A 11 -9.31 -20.33 3.66
N PRO A 12 -9.44 -21.07 4.78
CA PRO A 12 -10.59 -20.95 5.67
C PRO A 12 -10.48 -19.68 6.52
N THR A 13 -11.23 -18.64 6.15
CA THR A 13 -11.39 -17.43 6.98
C THR A 13 -12.80 -17.40 7.58
N ASN A 14 -12.89 -17.50 8.91
CA ASN A 14 -14.13 -17.42 9.70
C ASN A 14 -14.77 -16.02 9.77
N THR A 15 -14.70 -15.21 8.71
CA THR A 15 -15.51 -13.99 8.56
C THR A 15 -15.86 -13.79 7.07
N ASN A 16 -17.16 -13.77 6.74
CA ASN A 16 -17.69 -13.60 5.38
C ASN A 16 -17.61 -12.15 4.90
N VAL A 17 -16.43 -11.53 4.90
CA VAL A 17 -16.25 -10.22 4.25
C VAL A 17 -15.71 -10.46 2.85
N THR A 18 -16.57 -10.24 1.86
CA THR A 18 -16.22 -10.29 0.45
C THR A 18 -15.85 -8.89 -0.03
N VAL A 19 -14.74 -8.79 -0.74
CA VAL A 19 -14.37 -7.63 -1.56
C VAL A 19 -14.56 -8.01 -3.02
N ASP A 20 -14.94 -7.07 -3.87
CA ASP A 20 -15.16 -7.34 -5.30
C ASP A 20 -13.84 -7.58 -6.04
N TYR A 21 -12.76 -6.98 -5.55
CA TYR A 21 -11.42 -7.14 -6.12
C TYR A 21 -10.36 -7.20 -5.02
N GLN A 22 -9.36 -8.06 -5.23
CA GLN A 22 -8.18 -8.15 -4.38
C GLN A 22 -6.96 -8.41 -5.25
N LEU A 23 -5.93 -7.57 -5.10
CA LEU A 23 -4.60 -7.86 -5.62
C LEU A 23 -3.74 -8.38 -4.48
N THR A 24 -3.29 -9.63 -4.57
CA THR A 24 -2.38 -10.22 -3.59
C THR A 24 -0.95 -10.17 -4.07
N TRP A 25 -0.03 -10.06 -3.11
CA TRP A 25 1.38 -10.25 -3.35
C TRP A 25 1.79 -11.62 -2.81
N PRO A 26 2.33 -12.51 -3.67
CA PRO A 26 2.79 -13.81 -3.22
C PRO A 26 3.90 -13.65 -2.19
N GLY A 27 3.90 -14.53 -1.19
CA GLY A 27 5.02 -14.69 -0.27
C GLY A 27 5.78 -15.97 -0.58
N PRO A 28 6.98 -16.17 -0.01
CA PRO A 28 7.69 -17.46 -0.09
C PRO A 28 6.84 -18.65 0.42
N SER A 29 5.79 -18.38 1.19
CA SER A 29 4.74 -19.32 1.56
C SER A 29 3.37 -18.64 1.51
N HIS A 30 2.31 -19.44 1.38
CA HIS A 30 0.91 -18.95 1.47
C HIS A 30 0.62 -18.18 2.76
N LEU A 31 1.33 -18.50 3.85
CA LEU A 31 1.17 -17.81 5.13
C LEU A 31 1.74 -16.39 5.14
N LEU A 32 2.57 -16.05 4.15
CA LEU A 32 3.14 -14.72 3.93
C LEU A 32 2.43 -13.93 2.81
N GLU A 33 1.47 -14.54 2.13
CA GLU A 33 0.63 -13.86 1.14
C GLU A 33 -0.19 -12.76 1.80
N ARG A 34 -0.17 -11.56 1.23
CA ARG A 34 -0.92 -10.41 1.76
C ARG A 34 -1.51 -9.62 0.61
N ALA A 35 -2.69 -9.04 0.82
CA ALA A 35 -3.30 -8.15 -0.14
C ALA A 35 -2.50 -6.84 -0.24
N ALA A 36 -2.05 -6.53 -1.46
CA ALA A 36 -1.40 -5.27 -1.81
C ALA A 36 -2.44 -4.13 -1.87
N MET A 37 -3.60 -4.41 -2.45
CA MET A 37 -4.75 -3.52 -2.47
C MET A 37 -6.06 -4.31 -2.54
N ILE A 38 -7.15 -3.70 -2.10
CA ILE A 38 -8.51 -4.21 -2.25
C ILE A 38 -9.39 -3.21 -3.00
N GLY A 39 -10.44 -3.70 -3.63
CA GLY A 39 -11.33 -2.92 -4.47
C GLY A 39 -12.79 -3.27 -4.29
N GLU A 40 -13.63 -2.25 -4.42
CA GLU A 40 -15.09 -2.34 -4.30
C GLU A 40 -15.76 -1.73 -5.53
N LEU A 41 -16.78 -2.43 -6.04
CA LEU A 41 -17.60 -1.96 -7.16
C LEU A 41 -18.96 -1.55 -6.62
N LYS A 42 -19.34 -0.29 -6.89
CA LYS A 42 -20.59 0.28 -6.40
C LYS A 42 -21.55 0.62 -7.55
N GLN A 43 -22.80 0.86 -7.17
CA GLN A 43 -23.82 1.33 -8.10
C GLN A 43 -23.38 2.64 -8.75
N PRO A 44 -23.77 2.87 -10.01
CA PRO A 44 -23.38 4.07 -10.75
C PRO A 44 -23.60 5.38 -10.00
N ALA A 45 -22.59 6.25 -10.02
CA ALA A 45 -22.65 7.63 -9.49
C ALA A 45 -22.96 7.76 -7.98
N VAL A 46 -22.62 6.76 -7.16
CA VAL A 46 -22.76 6.86 -5.69
C VAL A 46 -21.66 7.73 -5.05
N ILE A 47 -20.53 7.91 -5.72
CA ILE A 47 -19.41 8.74 -5.26
C ILE A 47 -19.71 10.18 -5.67
N ILE A 48 -19.86 11.07 -4.68
CA ILE A 48 -20.10 12.51 -4.86
C ILE A 48 -18.78 13.26 -4.61
N PRO A 49 -18.01 13.66 -5.64
CA PRO A 49 -16.63 14.13 -5.50
C PRO A 49 -16.43 15.29 -4.50
N GLU A 50 -17.41 16.20 -4.41
CA GLU A 50 -17.36 17.38 -3.55
C GLU A 50 -17.39 17.02 -2.06
N GLU A 51 -18.00 15.88 -1.71
CA GLU A 51 -18.10 15.38 -0.34
C GLU A 51 -16.80 14.70 0.14
N TRP A 52 -15.87 14.44 -0.78
CA TRP A 52 -14.54 13.86 -0.51
C TRP A 52 -13.41 14.89 -0.54
N THR A 53 -13.65 16.05 -1.16
CA THR A 53 -12.61 17.08 -1.41
C THR A 53 -12.71 18.28 -0.46
N THR A 54 -13.31 18.09 0.73
CA THR A 54 -13.57 19.12 1.77
C THR A 54 -14.52 20.26 1.37
N ASN A 55 -15.04 20.25 0.14
CA ASN A 55 -15.92 21.29 -0.39
C ASN A 55 -17.36 21.20 0.12
N ARG A 56 -17.74 20.05 0.69
CA ARG A 56 -19.11 19.79 1.15
C ARG A 56 -19.12 18.80 2.31
N ASN A 57 -20.07 18.99 3.24
CA ASN A 57 -20.33 18.01 4.28
C ASN A 57 -20.88 16.69 3.69
N PRO A 58 -20.45 15.53 4.20
CA PRO A 58 -20.84 14.24 3.64
C PRO A 58 -22.31 13.93 3.90
N SER A 59 -23.02 13.55 2.85
CA SER A 59 -24.39 13.02 2.90
C SER A 59 -24.45 11.69 3.67
N THR A 60 -25.66 11.23 4.00
CA THR A 60 -25.88 9.92 4.61
C THR A 60 -25.31 8.78 3.75
N THR A 61 -25.38 8.91 2.42
CA THR A 61 -24.79 7.98 1.45
C THR A 61 -23.27 7.93 1.59
N THR A 62 -22.60 9.08 1.56
CA THR A 62 -21.14 9.15 1.72
C THR A 62 -20.69 8.67 3.09
N GLN A 63 -21.39 9.05 4.16
CA GLN A 63 -21.09 8.56 5.52
C GLN A 63 -21.23 7.03 5.61
N ARG A 64 -22.26 6.45 4.99
CA ARG A 64 -22.43 4.99 4.95
C ARG A 64 -21.28 4.32 4.20
N LEU A 65 -20.88 4.88 3.06
CA LEU A 65 -19.77 4.37 2.26
C LEU A 65 -18.42 4.46 3.02
N GLN A 66 -18.17 5.57 3.74
CA GLN A 66 -17.00 5.72 4.63
C GLN A 66 -16.97 4.66 5.74
N ARG A 67 -18.11 4.42 6.40
CA ARG A 67 -18.24 3.39 7.44
C ARG A 67 -18.03 1.99 6.88
N GLU A 68 -18.55 1.72 5.69
CA GLU A 68 -18.38 0.43 5.02
C GLU A 68 -16.90 0.14 4.76
N MET A 69 -16.16 1.09 4.18
CA MET A 69 -14.72 0.93 3.91
C MET A 69 -13.91 0.70 5.18
N ARG A 70 -14.14 1.50 6.24
CA ARG A 70 -13.49 1.31 7.54
C ARG A 70 -13.84 -0.04 8.17
N GLY A 71 -15.11 -0.47 8.07
CA GLY A 71 -15.59 -1.74 8.60
C GLY A 71 -14.91 -2.94 7.95
N LYS A 72 -14.77 -2.93 6.62
CA LYS A 72 -14.12 -4.02 5.87
C LYS A 72 -12.67 -4.22 6.30
N ILE A 73 -11.90 -3.14 6.42
CA ILE A 73 -10.49 -3.19 6.85
C ILE A 73 -10.34 -3.64 8.30
N ARG A 74 -11.24 -3.20 9.19
CA ARG A 74 -11.18 -3.56 10.61
C ARG A 74 -11.34 -5.06 10.83
N ILE A 75 -12.26 -5.68 10.08
CA ILE A 75 -12.72 -7.06 10.31
C ILE A 75 -11.86 -8.07 9.55
N SER A 76 -11.53 -7.81 8.29
CA SER A 76 -11.10 -8.88 7.37
C SER A 76 -9.66 -8.79 6.91
N LEU A 77 -9.20 -7.62 6.47
CA LEU A 77 -7.91 -7.45 5.80
C LEU A 77 -7.30 -6.09 6.14
N PRO A 78 -6.24 -6.02 6.99
CA PRO A 78 -5.58 -4.77 7.34
C PRO A 78 -4.70 -4.28 6.18
N VAL A 79 -5.34 -3.76 5.14
CA VAL A 79 -4.72 -3.26 3.91
C VAL A 79 -4.96 -1.76 3.81
N PRO A 80 -3.92 -0.93 3.96
CA PRO A 80 -4.01 0.51 3.78
C PRO A 80 -4.57 0.99 2.44
N GLN A 81 -4.36 0.26 1.34
CA GLN A 81 -4.72 0.66 -0.02
C GLN A 81 -6.09 0.09 -0.43
N VAL A 82 -7.06 0.98 -0.62
CA VAL A 82 -8.40 0.64 -1.08
C VAL A 82 -8.75 1.50 -2.28
N PHE A 83 -9.48 0.93 -3.24
CA PHE A 83 -10.21 1.71 -4.22
C PHE A 83 -11.69 1.38 -4.21
N VAL A 84 -12.51 2.35 -4.59
CA VAL A 84 -13.94 2.17 -4.86
C VAL A 84 -14.24 2.73 -6.24
N PHE A 85 -14.93 1.95 -7.07
CA PHE A 85 -15.31 2.37 -8.41
C PHE A 85 -16.82 2.27 -8.58
N ASP A 86 -17.43 3.36 -9.04
CA ASP A 86 -18.89 3.46 -9.24
C ASP A 86 -19.24 3.63 -10.73
N SER A 87 -18.44 3.11 -11.65
CA SER A 87 -18.59 3.29 -13.10
C SER A 87 -18.38 4.71 -13.65
N VAL A 88 -18.41 5.74 -12.81
CA VAL A 88 -18.28 7.16 -13.19
C VAL A 88 -17.02 7.79 -12.57
N HIS A 89 -16.70 7.42 -11.34
CA HIS A 89 -15.60 7.91 -10.52
C HIS A 89 -14.84 6.74 -9.90
N LEU A 90 -13.54 6.94 -9.77
CA LEU A 90 -12.65 6.14 -8.95
C LEU A 90 -12.31 6.93 -7.69
N LEU A 91 -12.64 6.38 -6.52
CA LEU A 91 -12.17 6.86 -5.23
C LEU A 91 -10.98 6.02 -4.80
N LEU A 92 -9.81 6.63 -4.69
CA LEU A 92 -8.67 6.07 -3.98
C LEU A 92 -8.79 6.41 -2.50
N TRP A 93 -8.54 5.43 -1.66
CA TRP A 93 -8.60 5.58 -0.21
C TRP A 93 -7.38 4.93 0.43
N GLN A 94 -6.58 5.72 1.15
CA GLN A 94 -5.36 5.26 1.78
C GLN A 94 -5.28 5.61 3.26
N PHE A 95 -5.20 4.60 4.12
CA PHE A 95 -4.97 4.80 5.55
C PHE A 95 -3.52 5.13 5.84
N ARG A 96 -3.27 6.17 6.64
CA ARG A 96 -1.93 6.59 7.11
C ARG A 96 -1.61 5.99 8.48
N ALA A 97 -1.82 4.67 8.62
CA ALA A 97 -1.52 3.96 9.86
C ALA A 97 -0.01 3.67 9.98
N GLN A 98 0.54 3.79 11.19
CA GLN A 98 1.92 3.48 11.51
C GLN A 98 2.15 1.99 11.79
N ASN A 99 1.07 1.24 12.05
CA ASN A 99 1.10 -0.20 12.25
C ASN A 99 -0.27 -0.82 11.98
N ARG A 100 -0.30 -2.15 12.03
CA ARG A 100 -1.51 -2.97 11.78
C ARG A 100 -2.66 -2.64 12.72
N ASP A 101 -2.41 -2.28 13.98
CA ASP A 101 -3.49 -2.05 14.93
C ASP A 101 -4.07 -0.64 14.80
N GLN A 102 -3.23 0.35 14.47
CA GLN A 102 -3.67 1.72 14.27
C GLN A 102 -4.65 1.87 13.11
N ILE A 103 -4.60 1.02 12.08
CA ILE A 103 -5.56 1.06 10.98
C ILE A 103 -7.01 0.82 11.43
N ARG A 104 -7.19 0.15 12.58
CA ARG A 104 -8.51 -0.13 13.17
C ARG A 104 -9.05 1.03 13.98
N ASN A 105 -8.22 2.03 14.27
CA ASN A 105 -8.62 3.23 15.01
C ASN A 105 -9.53 4.10 14.13
N GLU A 106 -10.64 4.55 14.70
CA GLU A 106 -11.58 5.46 14.04
C GLU A 106 -10.93 6.81 13.70
N ALA A 107 -9.99 7.26 14.54
CA ALA A 107 -9.19 8.47 14.33
C ALA A 107 -8.00 8.26 13.37
N CYS A 108 -7.83 7.07 12.77
CA CYS A 108 -6.78 6.85 11.79
C CYS A 108 -7.01 7.76 10.57
N HIS A 109 -5.98 8.56 10.26
CA HIS A 109 -5.98 9.49 9.15
C HIS A 109 -6.08 8.74 7.83
N VAL A 110 -6.84 9.32 6.90
CA VAL A 110 -7.12 8.76 5.60
C VAL A 110 -6.89 9.83 4.56
N ASP A 111 -6.07 9.52 3.57
CA ASP A 111 -6.06 10.29 2.34
C ASP A 111 -7.10 9.72 1.38
N CYS A 112 -7.81 10.61 0.71
CA CYS A 112 -8.70 10.25 -0.36
C CYS A 112 -8.45 11.08 -1.61
N CYS A 113 -8.68 10.49 -2.77
CA CYS A 113 -8.57 11.15 -4.05
C CYS A 113 -9.67 10.63 -4.97
N VAL A 114 -10.45 11.53 -5.56
CA VAL A 114 -11.52 11.17 -6.50
C VAL A 114 -11.07 11.51 -7.91
N ILE A 115 -11.18 10.52 -8.80
CA ILE A 115 -10.74 10.62 -10.18
C ILE A 115 -11.94 10.32 -11.08
N PRO A 116 -12.42 11.29 -11.84
CA PRO A 116 -13.52 11.07 -12.76
C PRO A 116 -13.06 10.25 -13.97
N ARG A 117 -13.98 9.46 -14.52
CA ARG A 117 -13.78 8.73 -15.76
C ARG A 117 -13.79 9.67 -16.97
N TYR A 118 -14.60 10.72 -16.90
CA TYR A 118 -14.64 11.76 -17.93
C TYR A 118 -13.45 12.71 -17.75
N TYR A 119 -13.09 13.36 -18.85
CA TYR A 119 -11.96 14.26 -18.92
C TYR A 119 -12.38 15.68 -18.52
N ILE A 120 -11.61 16.29 -17.61
CA ILE A 120 -11.81 17.65 -17.07
C ILE A 120 -10.67 18.57 -17.52
N SER A 121 -9.42 18.09 -17.52
CA SER A 121 -8.23 18.89 -17.86
C SER A 121 -7.11 18.05 -18.47
N GLU A 122 -6.17 18.71 -19.15
CA GLU A 122 -4.99 18.09 -19.78
C GLU A 122 -4.09 17.34 -18.81
N ASP A 123 -3.93 17.87 -17.59
CA ASP A 123 -3.10 17.25 -16.54
C ASP A 123 -3.86 16.22 -15.68
N GLN A 124 -5.08 15.82 -16.08
CA GLN A 124 -5.88 14.90 -15.27
C GLN A 124 -5.25 13.50 -15.19
N CYS A 125 -5.13 12.99 -13.96
CA CYS A 125 -4.76 11.61 -13.69
C CYS A 125 -5.78 10.63 -14.30
N THR A 126 -5.33 9.65 -15.07
CA THR A 126 -6.21 8.59 -15.58
C THR A 126 -6.52 7.55 -14.51
N ILE A 127 -7.69 6.92 -14.59
CA ILE A 127 -8.07 5.79 -13.71
C ILE A 127 -7.02 4.66 -13.75
N GLN A 128 -6.49 4.36 -14.93
CA GLN A 128 -5.44 3.34 -15.09
C GLN A 128 -4.17 3.71 -14.31
N TYR A 129 -3.70 4.95 -14.48
CA TYR A 129 -2.49 5.41 -13.79
C TYR A 129 -2.69 5.45 -12.27
N ALA A 130 -3.85 5.89 -11.81
CA ALA A 130 -4.24 5.90 -10.41
C ALA A 130 -4.21 4.51 -9.76
N LEU A 131 -4.84 3.53 -10.40
CA LEU A 131 -4.84 2.14 -9.95
C LEU A 131 -3.41 1.56 -9.96
N TYR A 132 -2.63 1.84 -10.99
CA TYR A 132 -1.22 1.46 -11.04
C TYR A 132 -0.43 2.02 -9.86
N ARG A 133 -0.58 3.32 -9.56
CA ARG A 133 0.10 3.97 -8.42
C ARG A 133 -0.35 3.41 -7.07
N LEU A 134 -1.64 3.09 -6.92
CA LEU A 134 -2.17 2.45 -5.71
C LEU A 134 -1.60 1.04 -5.53
N ALA A 135 -1.62 0.23 -6.58
CA ALA A 135 -1.05 -1.12 -6.62
C ALA A 135 0.45 -1.09 -6.31
N TRP A 136 1.20 -0.16 -6.93
CA TRP A 136 2.62 0.03 -6.69
C TRP A 136 2.93 0.40 -5.22
N ARG A 137 2.12 1.25 -4.60
CA ARG A 137 2.27 1.54 -3.16
C ARG A 137 2.03 0.30 -2.29
N GLY A 138 1.00 -0.48 -2.63
CA GLY A 138 0.73 -1.76 -1.95
C GLY A 138 1.90 -2.74 -2.09
N TRP A 139 2.49 -2.79 -3.29
CA TRP A 139 3.67 -3.58 -3.61
C TRP A 139 4.89 -3.15 -2.79
N ALA A 140 5.25 -1.86 -2.84
CA ALA A 140 6.41 -1.31 -2.14
C ALA A 140 6.35 -1.60 -0.62
N ARG A 141 5.17 -1.41 -0.02
CA ARG A 141 4.90 -1.79 1.38
C ARG A 141 5.19 -3.26 1.67
N LEU A 142 4.69 -4.15 0.81
CA LEU A 142 4.84 -5.58 1.02
C LEU A 142 6.28 -6.04 0.75
N SER A 143 6.98 -5.43 -0.20
CA SER A 143 8.39 -5.69 -0.48
C SER A 143 9.30 -5.31 0.70
N ALA A 144 9.01 -4.19 1.37
CA ALA A 144 9.74 -3.73 2.56
C ALA A 144 9.73 -4.74 3.73
N THR A 145 8.82 -5.73 3.73
CA THR A 145 8.64 -6.69 4.83
C THR A 145 8.83 -8.16 4.41
N LEU A 146 9.55 -8.40 3.30
CA LEU A 146 9.70 -9.74 2.71
C LEU A 146 10.63 -10.71 3.47
N ALA A 147 11.43 -10.26 4.44
CA ALA A 147 12.45 -11.09 5.10
C ALA A 147 11.89 -12.06 6.17
N GLY A 148 10.58 -12.33 6.16
CA GLY A 148 9.85 -12.93 7.27
C GLY A 148 10.32 -14.32 7.72
N GLN A 149 10.27 -14.57 9.02
CA GLN A 149 10.39 -15.89 9.67
C GLN A 149 9.05 -16.26 10.34
N ASN A 150 8.79 -17.54 10.55
CA ASN A 150 7.60 -18.04 11.28
C ASN A 150 6.27 -17.43 10.78
N SER A 151 6.07 -17.38 9.46
CA SER A 151 4.81 -16.92 8.85
C SER A 151 4.47 -15.43 9.08
N THR A 152 5.43 -14.65 9.55
CA THR A 152 5.26 -13.21 9.79
C THR A 152 6.20 -12.40 8.91
N ARG A 153 5.64 -11.49 8.10
CA ARG A 153 6.40 -10.54 7.29
C ARG A 153 7.09 -9.53 8.20
N MET A 154 8.40 -9.37 8.05
CA MET A 154 9.22 -8.44 8.83
C MET A 154 10.22 -7.73 7.93
N PRO A 155 10.54 -6.45 8.21
CA PRO A 155 11.60 -5.75 7.50
C PRO A 155 12.97 -6.34 7.83
N LEU A 156 13.88 -6.34 6.85
CA LEU A 156 15.27 -6.68 7.10
C LEU A 156 15.89 -5.57 7.98
N ALA A 157 16.68 -5.95 8.99
CA ALA A 157 17.45 -4.98 9.75
C ALA A 157 18.56 -4.41 8.86
N VAL A 158 18.52 -3.10 8.61
CA VAL A 158 19.49 -2.39 7.78
C VAL A 158 19.94 -1.14 8.53
N ALA A 159 21.25 -0.92 8.53
CA ALA A 159 21.85 0.33 8.98
C ALA A 159 22.96 0.71 7.99
N LEU A 160 22.99 1.98 7.59
CA LEU A 160 24.04 2.56 6.76
C LEU A 160 24.70 3.67 7.56
N ASP A 161 26.04 3.69 7.59
CA ASP A 161 26.81 4.68 8.35
C ASP A 161 26.42 4.77 9.83
N GLY A 162 25.99 3.65 10.42
CA GLY A 162 25.51 3.57 11.80
C GLY A 162 24.09 4.11 12.02
N ILE A 163 23.39 4.55 10.96
CA ILE A 163 22.03 5.08 11.00
C ILE A 163 21.06 3.96 10.63
N PRO A 164 20.16 3.54 11.54
CA PRO A 164 19.22 2.47 11.25
C PRO A 164 18.06 2.93 10.36
N ARG A 165 17.58 2.00 9.54
CA ARG A 165 16.45 2.21 8.62
C ARG A 165 15.16 1.65 9.20
N ALA A 166 14.18 2.52 9.37
CA ALA A 166 12.78 2.19 9.63
C ALA A 166 11.93 2.26 8.33
N TYR A 167 10.64 1.98 8.44
CA TYR A 167 9.69 2.08 7.33
C TYR A 167 8.37 2.68 7.77
N GLU A 168 7.77 3.47 6.90
CA GLU A 168 6.34 3.78 7.01
C GLU A 168 5.51 2.53 6.70
N TRP A 169 4.75 2.05 7.69
CA TRP A 169 3.99 0.81 7.54
C TRP A 169 2.95 0.84 6.42
N TRP A 170 2.34 1.99 6.13
CA TRP A 170 1.29 2.09 5.12
C TRP A 170 1.84 2.18 3.69
N SER A 171 3.08 2.67 3.48
CA SER A 171 3.66 2.94 2.15
C SER A 171 4.86 2.05 1.80
N GLY A 172 5.58 1.53 2.79
CA GLY A 172 6.88 0.88 2.59
C GLY A 172 8.03 1.85 2.33
N THR A 173 7.80 3.16 2.48
CA THR A 173 8.83 4.16 2.26
C THR A 173 9.88 4.05 3.36
N PRO A 174 11.19 3.97 3.02
CA PRO A 174 12.24 3.93 4.00
C PRO A 174 12.32 5.27 4.76
N LEU A 175 12.61 5.17 6.05
CA LEU A 175 12.86 6.28 6.95
C LEU A 175 14.19 6.05 7.65
N TRP A 176 14.99 7.09 7.82
CA TRP A 176 16.28 7.03 8.51
C TRP A 176 16.15 7.66 9.88
N GLU A 177 16.47 6.89 10.92
CA GLU A 177 16.43 7.37 12.30
C GLU A 177 17.72 8.14 12.60
N THR A 178 17.63 9.46 12.45
CA THR A 178 18.71 10.39 12.75
C THR A 178 18.78 10.71 14.25
N ALA A 179 19.74 11.56 14.64
CA ALA A 179 19.92 11.96 16.03
C ALA A 179 18.62 12.48 16.66
N HIS A 180 18.44 12.18 17.96
CA HIS A 180 17.28 12.57 18.76
C HIS A 180 15.94 11.96 18.30
N GLY A 181 15.95 10.79 17.66
CA GLY A 181 14.73 10.05 17.30
C GLY A 181 13.93 10.69 16.17
N ARG A 182 14.57 11.52 15.34
CA ARG A 182 13.96 12.14 14.16
C ARG A 182 14.06 11.21 12.97
N TYR A 183 12.99 11.14 12.18
CA TYR A 183 12.94 10.33 10.97
C TYR A 183 13.02 11.21 9.73
N GLU A 184 13.92 10.85 8.80
CA GLU A 184 14.07 11.52 7.51
C GLU A 184 13.85 10.56 6.35
N PHE A 185 13.27 11.05 5.25
CA PHE A 185 13.02 10.25 4.04
C PHE A 185 14.26 10.05 3.18
N VAL A 186 15.28 10.88 3.38
CA VAL A 186 16.54 10.86 2.64
C VAL A 186 17.64 10.51 3.62
N HIS A 187 18.56 9.63 3.23
CA HIS A 187 19.71 9.33 4.08
C HIS A 187 20.64 10.57 4.11
N PRO A 188 21.18 10.97 5.28
CA PRO A 188 22.05 12.16 5.39
C PRO A 188 23.25 12.17 4.43
N ASN A 189 23.86 11.00 4.21
CA ASN A 189 24.99 10.82 3.28
C ASN A 189 24.59 10.48 1.82
N GLY A 190 23.33 10.69 1.42
CA GLY A 190 22.92 10.57 0.02
C GLY A 190 22.65 9.16 -0.51
N TRP A 191 22.61 8.13 0.34
CA TRP A 191 22.27 6.77 -0.08
C TRP A 191 20.91 6.69 -0.77
N LYS A 192 20.86 5.99 -1.89
CA LYS A 192 19.67 5.81 -2.73
C LYS A 192 19.35 4.33 -2.92
N ARG A 193 18.06 4.06 -3.06
CA ARG A 193 17.58 2.71 -3.41
C ARG A 193 17.67 2.48 -4.90
N GLN A 194 18.24 1.35 -5.28
CA GLN A 194 18.22 0.84 -6.63
C GLN A 194 17.63 -0.56 -6.65
N PHE A 195 16.78 -0.84 -7.64
CA PHE A 195 16.33 -2.21 -7.89
C PHE A 195 17.34 -2.91 -8.79
N VAL A 196 17.84 -4.05 -8.34
CA VAL A 196 18.75 -4.90 -9.12
C VAL A 196 18.14 -6.28 -9.31
N ARG A 197 18.34 -6.84 -10.50
CA ARG A 197 17.94 -8.19 -10.83
C ARG A 197 19.18 -9.07 -10.91
N GLN A 198 19.15 -10.19 -10.21
CA GLN A 198 20.20 -11.21 -10.25
C GLN A 198 19.57 -12.54 -10.70
N GLY A 199 19.67 -12.83 -11.99
CA GLY A 199 18.99 -13.99 -12.59
C GLY A 199 17.46 -13.87 -12.49
N THR A 200 16.84 -14.83 -11.80
CA THR A 200 15.39 -14.82 -11.50
C THR A 200 15.02 -13.97 -10.30
N ASP A 201 16.01 -13.57 -9.50
CA ASP A 201 15.79 -12.88 -8.23
C ASP A 201 15.87 -11.36 -8.42
N GLY A 202 15.16 -10.63 -7.56
CA GLY A 202 15.16 -9.17 -7.59
C GLY A 202 15.19 -8.56 -6.20
N TYR A 203 16.06 -7.58 -6.00
CA TYR A 203 16.29 -6.96 -4.70
C TYR A 203 16.32 -5.45 -4.83
N TRP A 204 15.79 -4.77 -3.81
CA TRP A 204 16.18 -3.38 -3.58
C TRP A 204 17.49 -3.38 -2.81
N ILE A 205 18.46 -2.60 -3.28
CA ILE A 205 19.76 -2.41 -2.65
C ILE A 205 20.01 -0.93 -2.40
N TRP A 206 20.95 -0.63 -1.51
CA TRP A 206 21.42 0.72 -1.25
C TRP A 206 22.75 0.98 -1.96
N VAL A 207 22.84 2.12 -2.64
CA VAL A 207 24.04 2.62 -3.31
C VAL A 207 24.27 4.09 -2.97
N ASP A 208 25.52 4.52 -2.90
CA ASP A 208 25.87 5.93 -2.75
C ASP A 208 25.64 6.72 -4.07
N ASP A 209 25.92 8.02 -4.06
CA ASP A 209 25.79 8.86 -5.26
C ASP A 209 26.70 8.44 -6.42
N GLY A 210 27.79 7.73 -6.15
CA GLY A 210 28.70 7.15 -7.13
C GLY A 210 28.32 5.74 -7.59
N GLY A 211 27.26 5.15 -7.04
CA GLY A 211 26.87 3.77 -7.32
C GLY A 211 27.66 2.72 -6.54
N ASN A 212 28.45 3.12 -5.53
CA ASN A 212 29.23 2.20 -4.71
C ASN A 212 28.40 1.63 -3.55
N TYR A 213 28.88 0.50 -3.02
CA TYR A 213 28.28 -0.17 -1.88
C TYR A 213 28.90 0.25 -0.55
N SER A 214 28.17 0.07 0.56
CA SER A 214 28.62 0.44 1.90
C SER A 214 29.84 -0.39 2.29
N ASN A 215 30.99 0.27 2.47
CA ASN A 215 32.29 -0.39 2.70
C ASN A 215 32.62 -1.48 1.66
N GLY A 216 32.16 -1.32 0.41
CA GLY A 216 32.34 -2.30 -0.67
C GLY A 216 31.41 -3.52 -0.57
N VAL A 217 30.49 -3.55 0.40
CA VAL A 217 29.55 -4.66 0.63
C VAL A 217 28.15 -4.26 0.20
N LEU A 218 27.55 -5.08 -0.68
CA LEU A 218 26.17 -4.89 -1.12
C LEU A 218 25.21 -5.03 0.06
N VAL A 219 24.40 -3.99 0.30
CA VAL A 219 23.39 -3.96 1.36
C VAL A 219 22.02 -4.06 0.74
N CYS A 220 21.37 -5.22 0.91
CA CYS A 220 19.98 -5.42 0.52
C CYS A 220 19.05 -4.63 1.46
N ASP A 221 18.11 -3.89 0.90
CA ASP A 221 17.03 -3.25 1.64
C ASP A 221 15.89 -4.23 1.95
N THR A 222 15.62 -5.13 1.01
CA THR A 222 14.51 -6.08 1.03
C THR A 222 14.98 -7.51 0.79
N GLY A 223 14.12 -8.49 1.09
CA GLY A 223 14.26 -9.86 0.56
C GLY A 223 14.01 -9.92 -0.96
N ASN A 224 14.01 -11.14 -1.51
CA ASN A 224 13.74 -11.38 -2.94
C ASN A 224 12.29 -11.00 -3.29
N CYS A 225 12.14 -10.00 -4.16
CA CYS A 225 10.89 -9.39 -4.57
C CYS A 225 10.31 -9.99 -5.86
N LEU A 226 10.92 -11.03 -6.45
CA LEU A 226 10.47 -11.62 -7.72
C LEU A 226 10.12 -13.12 -7.62
N GLN A 227 9.99 -13.65 -6.40
CA GLN A 227 9.53 -15.04 -6.17
C GLN A 227 8.04 -15.21 -6.46
#